data_AF-A0A8S9NC67-F1
#
_entry.id   AF-A0A8S9NC67-F1
#
_cell.length_a   1.000
_cell.length_b   1.000
_cell.length_c   1.000
_cell.angle_alpha   90.00
_cell.angle_beta   90.00
_cell.angle_gamma   90.00
#
_symmetry.space_group_name_H-M   'P 1'
#
loop_
_entity.id
_entity.type
_entity.pdbx_description
1 polymer ?
#
loop_
_entity_poly.entity_id
_entity_poly.type
_entity_poly.pdbx_seq_one_letter_code
_entity_poly.pdbx_strand_id
1 'polypeptide(L)'
;MASRRSNPRDSDRVQTRTGSANAECIRSGDVSEALTEVLREEIRLPLTSTQEAKDLDGEKSVARVKSSSPTVLTIQGLPYYRKLGQCCSLGEAFQPAGCPLPSLRNMTEREAYVKMAVANAKAMEANNEFAATLEKCLQDVPRSDELYEIKKVIRELKLGLKIAQDRERANVAQLAAAEKLGNQAASLEARLRVVSNERKSSLEQVSFLEAKVESSTNKFSDDLRRATYDAKKALADSYLDVLVSLKEKWETKKATTDCEACLREVMANIDLLKEIMNNNLLASDDLLRLRTKEVEFGSELYVMAVSDFSVGKLDLPQISEDLPEDFFAKVPFAVDDVTKCSGGQFEDGKFGIGE
;
A
#
# COMPACT_ATOMS: atom_id res chain seq x y z
N MET A 1 -49.15 -20.24 48.98
CA MET A 1 -49.16 -21.69 49.25
C MET A 1 -49.09 -22.42 47.91
N ALA A 2 -48.22 -23.46 47.82
CA ALA A 2 -48.03 -24.42 46.72
C ALA A 2 -47.59 -23.84 45.36
N SER A 3 -46.38 -24.03 44.81
CA SER A 3 -45.42 -25.14 44.71
C SER A 3 -45.86 -26.32 43.83
N ARG A 4 -44.94 -26.70 42.90
CA ARG A 4 -44.86 -27.83 41.92
C ARG A 4 -45.23 -27.41 40.48
N ARG A 5 -44.51 -27.76 39.40
CA ARG A 5 -43.51 -28.81 39.12
C ARG A 5 -42.92 -28.54 37.71
N SER A 6 -41.60 -28.49 37.52
CA SER A 6 -40.72 -29.47 36.82
C SER A 6 -40.65 -29.45 35.27
N ASN A 7 -39.46 -29.05 34.77
CA ASN A 7 -38.77 -29.29 33.47
C ASN A 7 -38.85 -30.76 32.95
N PRO A 8 -38.60 -31.11 31.65
CA PRO A 8 -37.29 -31.00 30.93
C PRO A 8 -37.36 -30.60 29.43
N ARG A 9 -36.38 -29.81 28.93
CA ARG A 9 -35.27 -30.24 28.03
C ARG A 9 -35.71 -31.10 26.84
N ASP A 10 -35.94 -30.46 25.70
CA ASP A 10 -35.72 -31.07 24.38
C ASP A 10 -34.49 -30.43 23.73
N SER A 11 -33.51 -31.30 23.49
CA SER A 11 -32.29 -31.03 22.75
C SER A 11 -32.56 -31.22 21.26
N ASP A 12 -32.80 -30.15 20.54
CA ASP A 12 -32.68 -30.18 19.07
C ASP A 12 -31.21 -30.09 18.69
N ARG A 13 -30.68 -31.28 18.38
CA ARG A 13 -29.37 -31.52 17.80
C ARG A 13 -29.37 -31.01 16.36
N VAL A 14 -28.98 -29.76 16.18
CA VAL A 14 -28.65 -29.21 14.86
C VAL A 14 -27.44 -29.96 14.31
N GLN A 15 -27.70 -30.93 13.44
CA GLN A 15 -26.68 -31.60 12.64
C GLN A 15 -26.39 -30.73 11.41
N THR A 16 -25.46 -29.78 11.54
CA THR A 16 -24.86 -29.11 10.40
C THR A 16 -24.03 -30.13 9.61
N ARG A 17 -24.60 -30.60 8.51
CA ARG A 17 -23.89 -31.38 7.50
C ARG A 17 -23.04 -30.39 6.70
N THR A 18 -21.80 -30.21 7.14
CA THR A 18 -20.76 -29.45 6.41
C THR A 18 -20.46 -30.17 5.11
N GLY A 19 -21.08 -29.73 4.02
CA GLY A 19 -20.67 -30.09 2.67
C GLY A 19 -19.37 -29.36 2.36
N SER A 20 -18.28 -30.12 2.27
CA SER A 20 -16.96 -29.65 1.84
C SER A 20 -17.03 -29.22 0.37
N ALA A 21 -17.26 -27.93 0.14
CA ALA A 21 -16.93 -27.30 -1.13
C ALA A 21 -15.41 -27.12 -1.17
N ASN A 22 -14.80 -27.65 -2.23
CA ASN A 22 -13.40 -27.49 -2.59
C ASN A 22 -13.02 -26.00 -2.61
N ALA A 23 -12.44 -25.52 -1.51
CA ALA A 23 -11.60 -24.33 -1.54
C ALA A 23 -10.22 -24.81 -1.98
N GLU A 24 -9.84 -24.52 -3.23
CA GLU A 24 -8.44 -24.47 -3.61
C GLU A 24 -7.75 -23.46 -2.69
N CYS A 25 -7.12 -23.99 -1.64
CA CYS A 25 -6.17 -23.24 -0.84
C CYS A 25 -5.00 -22.89 -1.76
N ILE A 26 -5.03 -21.67 -2.31
CA ILE A 26 -3.83 -20.98 -2.73
C ILE A 26 -2.93 -20.97 -1.49
N ARG A 27 -1.87 -21.78 -1.53
CA ARG A 27 -0.93 -21.88 -0.43
C ARG A 27 -0.34 -20.50 -0.22
N SER A 28 -0.52 -19.97 0.98
CA SER A 28 0.11 -18.74 1.46
C SER A 28 1.66 -18.75 1.40
N GLY A 29 2.28 -19.80 0.87
CA GLY A 29 3.73 -19.90 0.63
C GLY A 29 4.19 -19.06 -0.56
N ASP A 30 3.44 -19.06 -1.67
CA ASP A 30 3.95 -18.56 -2.95
C ASP A 30 4.11 -17.02 -2.97
N VAL A 31 3.29 -16.31 -2.19
CA VAL A 31 3.38 -14.84 -2.07
C VAL A 31 4.56 -14.41 -1.17
N SER A 32 4.93 -15.24 -0.20
CA SER A 32 6.05 -14.92 0.71
C SER A 32 7.41 -15.21 0.08
N GLU A 33 7.50 -16.20 -0.80
CA GLU A 33 8.73 -16.49 -1.55
C GLU A 33 9.02 -15.40 -2.60
N ALA A 34 7.98 -14.94 -3.32
CA ALA A 34 8.12 -13.84 -4.28
C ALA A 34 8.54 -12.50 -3.63
N LEU A 35 8.00 -12.17 -2.45
CA LEU A 35 8.41 -10.97 -1.71
C LEU A 35 9.84 -11.08 -1.15
N THR A 36 10.31 -12.29 -0.86
CA THR A 36 11.67 -12.52 -0.36
C THR A 36 12.72 -12.49 -1.48
N GLU A 37 12.36 -12.90 -2.70
CA GLU A 37 13.24 -12.74 -3.88
C GLU A 37 13.38 -11.27 -4.32
N VAL A 38 12.29 -10.50 -4.33
CA VAL A 38 12.35 -9.06 -4.67
C VAL A 38 13.26 -8.29 -3.70
N LEU A 39 13.20 -8.59 -2.41
CA LEU A 39 14.09 -7.98 -1.41
C LEU A 39 15.55 -8.47 -1.50
N ARG A 40 15.81 -9.65 -2.10
CA ARG A 40 17.17 -10.15 -2.31
C ARG A 40 17.83 -9.55 -3.55
N GLU A 41 17.06 -9.31 -4.61
CA GLU A 41 17.56 -8.64 -5.81
C GLU A 41 17.76 -7.13 -5.62
N GLU A 42 17.01 -6.47 -4.74
CA GLU A 42 17.23 -5.04 -4.43
C GLU A 42 18.50 -4.78 -3.60
N ILE A 43 19.11 -5.83 -3.02
CA ILE A 43 20.41 -5.75 -2.33
C ILE A 43 21.59 -6.03 -3.29
N ARG A 44 21.33 -6.46 -4.52
CA ARG A 44 22.34 -6.60 -5.58
C ARG A 44 22.44 -5.32 -6.43
N LEU A 45 22.76 -4.20 -5.79
CA LEU A 45 23.27 -3.06 -6.55
C LEU A 45 24.72 -3.33 -6.99
N PRO A 46 25.11 -2.90 -8.21
CA PRO A 46 26.42 -3.19 -8.77
C PRO A 46 27.50 -2.44 -7.98
N LEU A 47 28.47 -3.19 -7.48
CA LEU A 47 29.73 -2.66 -7.01
C LEU A 47 30.53 -2.15 -8.23
N THR A 48 30.26 -0.93 -8.70
CA THR A 48 31.11 -0.29 -9.71
C THR A 48 32.37 0.26 -9.03
N SER A 49 33.43 -0.53 -9.19
CA SER A 49 34.73 -0.11 -9.68
C SER A 49 35.47 0.99 -8.93
N THR A 50 36.39 0.54 -8.08
CA THR A 50 37.67 1.16 -7.78
C THR A 50 38.45 1.49 -9.06
N GLN A 51 39.42 2.41 -8.95
CA GLN A 51 40.43 2.86 -9.93
C GLN A 51 40.00 4.12 -10.69
N GLU A 52 40.66 5.27 -10.56
CA GLU A 52 42.09 5.45 -10.79
C GLU A 52 42.60 6.72 -10.07
N ALA A 53 43.78 6.59 -9.47
CA ALA A 53 44.55 7.70 -8.93
C ALA A 53 45.01 8.62 -10.07
N LYS A 54 44.93 9.93 -9.87
CA LYS A 54 45.90 10.88 -10.44
C LYS A 54 45.99 12.14 -9.58
N ASP A 55 47.21 12.31 -9.11
CA ASP A 55 47.74 13.48 -8.41
C ASP A 55 47.38 14.78 -9.11
N LEU A 56 46.89 15.75 -8.35
CA LEU A 56 47.20 17.16 -8.57
C LEU A 56 47.38 17.84 -7.20
N ASP A 57 48.63 17.79 -6.79
CA ASP A 57 49.41 18.87 -6.18
C ASP A 57 48.74 20.27 -6.25
N GLY A 58 48.69 20.97 -5.12
CA GLY A 58 48.04 22.29 -5.08
C GLY A 58 47.83 22.86 -3.67
N GLU A 59 48.93 23.31 -3.07
CA GLU A 59 48.97 24.43 -2.10
C GLU A 59 48.19 24.28 -0.78
N LYS A 60 48.79 23.48 0.11
CA LYS A 60 48.69 23.71 1.55
C LYS A 60 49.37 25.05 1.91
N SER A 61 48.59 26.12 2.04
CA SER A 61 48.98 27.32 2.79
C SER A 61 48.93 27.03 4.29
N VAL A 62 49.91 26.24 4.77
CA VAL A 62 50.21 26.13 6.20
C VAL A 62 50.74 27.49 6.63
N ALA A 63 49.86 28.31 7.22
CA ALA A 63 50.26 29.41 8.07
C ALA A 63 50.99 28.82 9.29
N ARG A 64 52.28 28.57 9.10
CA ARG A 64 53.24 28.22 10.15
C ARG A 64 53.34 29.43 11.05
N VAL A 65 52.47 29.49 12.06
CA VAL A 65 52.65 30.36 13.21
C VAL A 65 53.98 29.95 13.83
N LYS A 66 55.01 30.74 13.54
CA LYS A 66 56.29 30.70 14.22
C LYS A 66 55.95 30.93 15.69
N SER A 67 55.91 29.87 16.49
CA SER A 67 56.02 29.99 17.93
C SER A 67 57.43 30.50 18.20
N SER A 68 57.56 31.82 18.17
CA SER A 68 58.68 32.54 18.73
C SER A 68 58.83 32.03 20.16
N SER A 69 59.80 31.16 20.37
CA SER A 69 60.29 30.84 21.71
C SER A 69 60.52 32.17 22.41
N PRO A 70 60.10 32.32 23.68
CA PRO A 70 60.51 33.49 24.43
C PRO A 70 62.03 33.40 24.49
N THR A 71 62.70 34.31 23.78
CA THR A 71 64.08 34.65 24.04
C THR A 71 64.16 34.79 25.55
N VAL A 72 64.75 33.79 26.20
CA VAL A 72 65.27 33.93 27.54
C VAL A 72 66.29 35.04 27.38
N LEU A 73 65.84 36.27 27.64
CA LEU A 73 66.72 37.38 27.94
C LEU A 73 67.37 36.98 29.26
N THR A 74 68.42 36.18 29.14
CA THR A 74 69.44 36.04 30.15
C THR A 74 69.95 37.47 30.32
N ILE A 75 69.43 38.17 31.32
CA ILE A 75 69.99 39.43 31.80
C ILE A 75 71.32 39.06 32.48
N GLN A 76 72.29 38.70 31.65
CA GLN A 76 73.65 38.40 32.03
C GLN A 76 74.47 39.54 31.46
N GLY A 77 74.70 40.57 32.30
CA GLY A 77 75.58 41.68 31.96
C GLY A 77 74.92 43.06 31.97
N LEU A 78 74.39 43.47 33.12
CA LEU A 78 74.39 44.90 33.47
C LEU A 78 75.20 45.06 34.77
N PRO A 79 76.41 45.64 34.74
CA PRO A 79 77.27 45.80 35.90
C PRO A 79 76.87 47.05 36.72
N TYR A 80 75.57 47.29 36.90
CA TYR A 80 75.09 48.53 37.53
C TYR A 80 74.79 48.41 39.04
N TYR A 81 74.71 47.21 39.62
CA TYR A 81 74.49 47.05 41.06
C TYR A 81 75.78 46.91 41.90
N ARG A 82 76.97 46.83 41.28
CA ARG A 82 78.23 46.70 42.02
C ARG A 82 78.85 48.04 42.45
N LYS A 83 78.26 49.18 42.08
CA LYS A 83 78.77 50.51 42.45
C LYS A 83 77.94 51.27 43.48
N LEU A 84 76.88 50.68 44.02
CA LEU A 84 76.15 51.25 45.16
C LEU A 84 76.71 50.78 46.51
N GLY A 85 77.47 49.68 46.55
CA GLY A 85 78.22 49.26 47.74
C GLY A 85 79.51 50.04 48.02
N GLN A 86 79.96 50.90 47.09
CA GLN A 86 81.15 51.75 47.26
C GLN A 86 80.81 53.20 47.70
N CYS A 87 79.53 53.54 47.86
CA CYS A 87 79.11 54.76 48.57
C CYS A 87 78.85 54.51 50.06
N CYS A 88 78.80 53.24 50.52
CA CYS A 88 78.62 52.91 51.93
C CYS A 88 79.89 53.10 52.79
N SER A 89 81.07 53.32 52.19
CA SER A 89 82.30 53.67 52.92
C SER A 89 82.40 55.17 53.29
N LEU A 90 81.35 55.96 53.05
CA LEU A 90 81.20 57.34 53.55
C LEU A 90 80.16 57.42 54.69
N GLY A 91 79.65 56.28 55.18
CA GLY A 91 78.71 56.19 56.30
C GLY A 91 79.36 55.93 57.66
N GLU A 92 80.67 55.67 57.73
CA GLU A 92 81.37 55.36 58.99
C GLU A 92 82.14 56.54 59.60
N ALA A 93 81.71 57.78 59.31
CA ALA A 93 82.11 58.97 60.03
C ALA A 93 80.93 59.65 60.75
N PHE A 94 79.94 58.87 61.19
CA PHE A 94 78.97 59.38 62.15
C PHE A 94 79.66 59.50 63.51
N GLN A 95 79.96 60.74 63.89
CA GLN A 95 80.38 61.11 65.23
C GLN A 95 79.43 60.52 66.28
N PRO A 96 79.93 60.16 67.47
CA PRO A 96 79.09 59.65 68.55
C PRO A 96 78.05 60.71 68.94
N ALA A 97 76.85 60.27 69.30
CA ALA A 97 75.78 61.15 69.76
C ALA A 97 76.27 62.01 70.94
N GLY A 98 76.47 63.31 70.70
CA GLY A 98 76.98 64.25 71.70
C GLY A 98 78.02 65.28 71.22
N CYS A 99 78.53 65.20 69.98
CA CYS A 99 79.42 66.25 69.44
C CYS A 99 78.63 67.50 68.98
N PRO A 100 78.99 68.73 69.42
CA PRO A 100 78.42 69.97 68.89
C PRO A 100 78.81 70.13 67.42
N LEU A 101 77.82 70.18 66.52
CA LEU A 101 78.04 70.48 65.12
C LEU A 101 78.77 71.83 64.98
N PRO A 102 79.80 71.96 64.11
CA PRO A 102 80.51 73.22 63.90
C PRO A 102 79.53 74.35 63.56
N SER A 103 79.64 75.47 64.28
CA SER A 103 78.74 76.62 64.08
C SER A 103 78.89 77.18 62.66
N LEU A 104 77.83 77.03 61.87
CA LEU A 104 77.72 77.52 60.49
C LEU A 104 77.92 79.04 60.34
N ARG A 105 77.95 79.81 61.44
CA ARG A 105 78.09 81.27 61.41
C ARG A 105 79.47 81.77 60.97
N ASN A 106 80.53 80.95 61.08
CA ASN A 106 81.92 81.40 60.90
C ASN A 106 82.64 80.74 59.70
N MET A 107 81.92 80.12 58.77
CA MET A 107 82.51 79.44 57.59
C MET A 107 82.43 80.33 56.32
N THR A 108 83.58 80.57 55.67
CA THR A 108 83.71 81.44 54.46
C THR A 108 82.88 80.94 53.27
N GLU A 109 82.61 79.63 53.21
CA GLU A 109 81.90 78.96 52.10
C GLU A 109 80.47 78.53 52.47
N ARG A 110 79.90 79.12 53.53
CA ARG A 110 78.56 78.78 54.06
C ARG A 110 77.49 78.71 52.97
N GLU A 111 77.49 79.64 52.02
CA GLU A 111 76.50 79.68 50.96
C GLU A 111 76.63 78.51 49.96
N ALA A 112 77.87 78.11 49.64
CA ALA A 112 78.15 76.95 48.80
C ALA A 112 77.73 75.65 49.52
N TYR A 113 78.00 75.54 50.82
CA TYR A 113 77.57 74.41 51.63
C TYR A 113 76.04 74.29 51.71
N VAL A 114 75.32 75.40 51.89
CA VAL A 114 73.84 75.41 51.90
C VAL A 114 73.29 75.02 50.51
N LYS A 115 73.85 75.55 49.41
CA LYS A 115 73.45 75.16 48.04
C LYS A 115 73.65 73.67 47.79
N MET A 116 74.78 73.11 48.23
CA MET A 116 75.06 71.67 48.16
C MET A 116 74.08 70.86 49.02
N ALA A 117 73.81 71.28 50.26
CA ALA A 117 72.88 70.58 51.15
C ALA A 117 71.45 70.58 50.61
N VAL A 118 70.99 71.69 50.03
CA VAL A 118 69.67 71.79 49.37
C VAL A 118 69.63 70.93 48.09
N ALA A 119 70.69 70.93 47.28
CA ALA A 119 70.76 70.07 46.09
C ALA A 119 70.74 68.58 46.45
N ASN A 120 71.47 68.18 47.50
CA ASN A 120 71.47 66.82 48.02
C ASN A 120 70.10 66.43 48.58
N ALA A 121 69.41 67.34 49.29
CA ALA A 121 68.06 67.10 49.77
C ALA A 121 67.06 66.88 48.61
N LYS A 122 67.12 67.69 47.56
CA LYS A 122 66.29 67.52 46.35
C LYS A 122 66.60 66.23 45.59
N ALA A 123 67.88 65.85 45.49
CA ALA A 123 68.26 64.57 44.89
C ALA A 123 67.74 63.38 45.72
N MET A 124 67.75 63.49 47.05
CA MET A 124 67.20 62.48 47.95
C MET A 124 65.68 62.39 47.85
N GLU A 125 64.98 63.53 47.75
CA GLU A 125 63.54 63.59 47.49
C GLU A 125 63.17 62.89 46.17
N ALA A 126 63.85 63.22 45.07
CA ALA A 126 63.63 62.58 43.77
C ALA A 126 63.93 61.06 43.79
N ASN A 127 64.97 60.63 44.52
CA ASN A 127 65.28 59.21 44.69
C ASN A 127 64.20 58.49 45.51
N ASN A 128 63.66 59.13 46.55
CA ASN A 128 62.58 58.57 47.36
C ASN A 128 61.27 58.48 46.56
N GLU A 129 60.97 59.47 45.71
CA GLU A 129 59.81 59.45 44.82
C GLU A 129 59.95 58.35 43.74
N PHE A 130 61.15 58.18 43.18
CA PHE A 130 61.46 57.08 42.29
C PHE A 130 61.33 55.71 42.99
N ALA A 131 61.85 55.58 44.22
CA ALA A 131 61.73 54.37 45.02
C ALA A 131 60.27 54.03 45.36
N ALA A 132 59.48 55.03 45.75
CA ALA A 132 58.04 54.87 46.02
C ALA A 132 57.27 54.46 44.76
N THR A 133 57.63 55.00 43.59
CA THR A 133 57.04 54.61 42.30
C THR A 133 57.39 53.17 41.94
N LEU A 134 58.65 52.78 42.12
CA LEU A 134 59.12 51.40 41.91
C LEU A 134 58.42 50.41 42.85
N GLU A 135 58.30 50.75 44.13
CA GLU A 135 57.64 49.92 45.12
C GLU A 135 56.15 49.74 44.79
N LYS A 136 55.47 50.81 44.39
CA LYS A 136 54.09 50.74 43.88
C LYS A 136 53.99 49.85 42.65
N CYS A 137 54.87 50.00 41.67
CA CYS A 137 54.89 49.15 40.48
C CYS A 137 55.15 47.67 40.82
N LEU A 138 55.96 47.38 41.85
CA LEU A 138 56.23 46.01 42.30
C LEU A 138 55.05 45.39 43.05
N GLN A 139 54.23 46.19 43.74
CA GLN A 139 52.97 45.72 44.34
C GLN A 139 51.94 45.30 43.28
N ASP A 140 51.96 45.93 42.09
CA ASP A 140 51.08 45.59 40.97
C ASP A 140 51.56 44.35 40.18
N VAL A 141 52.77 43.83 40.44
CA VAL A 141 53.28 42.61 39.81
C VAL A 141 52.63 41.39 40.47
N PRO A 142 51.99 40.50 39.69
CA PRO A 142 51.36 39.30 40.23
C PRO A 142 52.32 38.46 41.06
N ARG A 143 51.83 37.92 42.18
CA ARG A 143 52.62 37.02 43.03
C ARG A 143 52.83 35.67 42.33
N SER A 144 53.84 34.92 42.76
CA SER A 144 54.20 33.65 42.11
C SER A 144 53.10 32.59 42.16
N ASP A 145 52.28 32.59 43.22
CA ASP A 145 51.10 31.74 43.38
C ASP A 145 49.96 32.14 42.43
N GLU A 146 49.71 33.43 42.25
CA GLU A 146 48.76 33.93 41.24
C GLU A 146 49.21 33.53 39.83
N LEU A 147 50.51 33.64 39.51
CA LEU A 147 51.06 33.17 38.24
C LEU A 147 50.91 31.65 38.05
N TYR A 148 50.99 30.86 39.12
CA TYR A 148 50.76 29.42 39.08
C TYR A 148 49.29 29.09 38.77
N GLU A 149 48.35 29.77 39.42
CA GLU A 149 46.92 29.61 39.16
C GLU A 149 46.55 30.07 37.74
N ILE A 150 47.10 31.20 37.27
CA ILE A 150 46.93 31.64 35.88
C ILE A 150 47.46 30.56 34.92
N LYS A 151 48.65 30.01 35.18
CA LYS A 151 49.22 28.94 34.36
C LYS A 151 48.37 27.65 34.40
N LYS A 152 47.69 27.37 35.51
CA LYS A 152 46.75 26.25 35.63
C LYS A 152 45.51 26.51 34.79
N VAL A 153 44.88 27.67 34.92
CA VAL A 153 43.71 28.08 34.11
C VAL A 153 44.05 28.07 32.62
N ILE A 154 45.22 28.56 32.21
CA ILE A 154 45.67 28.50 30.80
C ILE A 154 45.73 27.04 30.30
N ARG A 155 46.19 26.09 31.13
CA ARG A 155 46.23 24.67 30.75
C ARG A 155 44.83 24.08 30.62
N GLU A 156 43.93 24.39 31.54
CA GLU A 156 42.53 23.96 31.51
C GLU A 156 41.79 24.52 30.29
N LEU A 157 41.92 25.82 30.02
CA LEU A 157 41.36 26.48 28.84
C LEU A 157 41.91 25.88 27.54
N LYS A 158 43.21 25.58 27.49
CA LYS A 158 43.82 24.93 26.32
C LYS A 158 43.27 23.54 26.07
N LEU A 159 43.01 22.77 27.14
CA LEU A 159 42.37 21.46 27.02
C LEU A 159 40.90 21.59 26.59
N GLY A 160 40.14 22.50 27.21
CA GLY A 160 38.75 22.77 26.87
C GLY A 160 38.57 23.22 25.42
N LEU A 161 39.46 24.09 24.92
CA LEU A 161 39.47 24.51 23.51
C LEU A 161 39.69 23.32 22.56
N LYS A 162 40.59 22.39 22.90
CA LYS A 162 40.85 21.22 22.06
C LYS A 162 39.64 20.28 22.02
N ILE A 163 39.02 20.04 23.17
CA ILE A 163 37.78 19.25 23.27
C ILE A 163 36.65 19.92 22.46
N ALA A 164 36.50 21.24 22.55
CA ALA A 164 35.50 21.99 21.79
C ALA A 164 35.72 21.89 20.29
N GLN A 165 36.96 22.02 19.81
CA GLN A 165 37.30 21.86 18.39
C GLN A 165 37.05 20.43 17.88
N ASP A 166 37.37 19.41 18.68
CA ASP A 166 37.10 18.02 18.31
C ASP A 166 35.58 17.76 18.22
N ARG A 167 34.81 18.32 19.16
CA ARG A 167 33.34 18.27 19.13
C ARG A 167 32.76 19.02 17.93
N GLU A 168 33.26 20.20 17.60
CA GLU A 168 32.82 20.97 16.43
C GLU A 168 33.07 20.20 15.13
N ARG A 169 34.25 19.57 14.99
CA ARG A 169 34.55 18.67 13.87
C ARG A 169 33.58 17.49 13.79
N ALA A 170 33.22 16.88 14.93
CA ALA A 170 32.24 15.81 14.97
C ALA A 170 30.82 16.27 14.58
N ASN A 171 30.41 17.46 15.04
CA ASN A 171 29.11 18.04 14.69
C ASN A 171 29.00 18.35 13.19
N VAL A 172 30.07 18.86 12.56
CA VAL A 172 30.10 19.09 11.11
C VAL A 172 29.87 17.78 10.33
N ALA A 173 30.52 16.69 10.77
CA ALA A 173 30.30 15.37 10.15
C ALA A 173 28.85 14.86 10.34
N GLN A 174 28.26 15.09 11.51
CA GLN A 174 26.86 14.74 11.77
C GLN A 174 25.88 15.55 10.92
N LEU A 175 26.13 16.86 10.74
CA LEU A 175 25.31 17.71 9.86
C LEU A 175 25.34 17.23 8.41
N ALA A 176 26.52 16.89 7.89
CA ALA A 176 26.64 16.34 6.53
C ALA A 176 25.89 15.00 6.37
N ALA A 177 25.93 14.13 7.40
CA ALA A 177 25.16 12.89 7.40
C ALA A 177 23.64 13.14 7.45
N ALA A 178 23.20 14.11 8.27
CA ALA A 178 21.79 14.50 8.37
C ALA A 178 21.27 15.09 7.06
N GLU A 179 22.07 15.91 6.36
CA GLU A 179 21.73 16.45 5.05
C GLU A 179 21.56 15.34 4.00
N LYS A 180 22.47 14.36 3.98
CA LYS A 180 22.36 13.18 3.10
C LYS A 180 21.08 12.40 3.36
N LEU A 181 20.73 12.18 4.62
CA LEU A 181 19.47 11.52 5.00
C LEU A 181 18.25 12.33 4.58
N GLY A 182 18.28 13.66 4.72
CA GLY A 182 17.22 14.56 4.25
C GLY A 182 17.00 14.44 2.74
N ASN A 183 18.08 14.41 1.95
CA ASN A 183 18.00 14.22 0.51
C ASN A 183 17.43 12.83 0.13
N GLN A 184 17.81 11.78 0.86
CA GLN A 184 17.24 10.45 0.68
C GLN A 184 15.74 10.40 1.02
N ALA A 185 15.33 11.05 2.10
CA ALA A 185 13.92 11.15 2.48
C ALA A 185 13.09 11.87 1.41
N ALA A 186 13.59 12.99 0.88
CA ALA A 186 12.93 13.72 -0.21
C ALA A 186 12.80 12.87 -1.50
N SER A 187 13.84 12.09 -1.83
CA SER A 187 13.81 11.16 -2.96
C SER A 187 12.78 10.04 -2.78
N LEU A 188 12.71 9.44 -1.58
CA LEU A 188 11.72 8.41 -1.26
C LEU A 188 10.30 8.95 -1.28
N GLU A 189 10.06 10.16 -0.77
CA GLU A 189 8.75 10.81 -0.82
C GLU A 189 8.28 11.03 -2.28
N ALA A 190 9.19 11.45 -3.16
CA ALA A 190 8.90 11.58 -4.58
C ALA A 190 8.52 10.23 -5.22
N ARG A 191 9.27 9.15 -4.93
CA ARG A 191 8.95 7.80 -5.43
C ARG A 191 7.59 7.31 -4.91
N LEU A 192 7.27 7.54 -3.64
CA LEU A 192 5.98 7.15 -3.06
C LEU A 192 4.80 7.87 -3.73
N ARG A 193 4.95 9.16 -4.06
CA ARG A 193 3.92 9.88 -4.83
C ARG A 193 3.65 9.24 -6.20
N VAL A 194 4.70 8.87 -6.92
CA VAL A 194 4.58 8.20 -8.24
C VAL A 194 3.85 6.87 -8.10
N VAL A 195 4.30 6.01 -7.19
CA VAL A 195 3.68 4.70 -6.95
C VAL A 195 2.23 4.83 -6.49
N SER A 196 1.91 5.82 -5.67
CA SER A 196 0.53 6.09 -5.24
C SER A 196 -0.38 6.47 -6.41
N ASN A 197 0.11 7.27 -7.35
CA ASN A 197 -0.66 7.68 -8.53
C ASN A 197 -0.84 6.50 -9.50
N GLU A 198 0.19 5.68 -9.70
CA GLU A 198 0.12 4.47 -10.52
C GLU A 198 -0.86 3.45 -9.93
N ARG A 199 -0.83 3.24 -8.60
CA ARG A 199 -1.81 2.41 -7.89
C ARG A 199 -3.23 2.94 -8.12
N LYS A 200 -3.43 4.25 -8.04
CA LYS A 200 -4.75 4.86 -8.26
C LYS A 200 -5.24 4.62 -9.70
N SER A 201 -4.39 4.85 -10.69
CA SER A 201 -4.72 4.59 -12.10
C SER A 201 -5.00 3.10 -12.37
N SER A 202 -4.22 2.21 -11.77
CA SER A 202 -4.43 0.76 -11.88
C SER A 202 -5.77 0.32 -11.26
N LEU A 203 -6.16 0.92 -10.14
CA LEU A 203 -7.45 0.64 -9.50
C LEU A 203 -8.63 1.09 -10.39
N GLU A 204 -8.50 2.23 -11.06
CA GLU A 204 -9.50 2.70 -12.04
C GLU A 204 -9.62 1.73 -13.23
N GLN A 205 -8.50 1.19 -13.73
CA GLN A 205 -8.52 0.17 -14.80
C GLN A 205 -9.16 -1.13 -14.34
N VAL A 206 -8.86 -1.60 -13.13
CA VAL A 206 -9.49 -2.79 -12.54
C VAL A 206 -11.00 -2.60 -12.46
N SER A 207 -11.48 -1.47 -11.94
CA SER A 207 -12.92 -1.19 -11.85
C SER A 207 -13.61 -1.19 -13.23
N PHE A 208 -12.96 -0.62 -14.25
CA PHE A 208 -13.48 -0.65 -15.62
C PHE A 208 -13.57 -2.08 -16.17
N LEU A 209 -12.55 -2.90 -15.94
CA LEU A 209 -12.54 -4.29 -16.40
C LEU A 209 -13.56 -5.15 -15.65
N GLU A 210 -13.71 -4.97 -14.33
CA GLU A 210 -14.75 -5.63 -13.53
C GLU A 210 -16.14 -5.34 -14.08
N ALA A 211 -16.46 -4.08 -14.37
CA ALA A 211 -17.75 -3.70 -14.97
C ALA A 211 -17.96 -4.37 -16.34
N LYS A 212 -16.90 -4.54 -17.13
CA LYS A 212 -16.96 -5.21 -18.44
C LYS A 212 -17.20 -6.72 -18.29
N VAL A 213 -16.54 -7.37 -17.33
CA VAL A 213 -16.75 -8.80 -17.04
C VAL A 213 -18.19 -9.03 -16.56
N GLU A 214 -18.68 -8.20 -15.66
CA GLU A 214 -20.06 -8.29 -15.15
C GLU A 214 -21.08 -8.12 -16.28
N SER A 215 -20.93 -7.08 -17.12
CA SER A 215 -21.80 -6.86 -18.27
C SER A 215 -21.76 -8.03 -19.27
N SER A 216 -20.57 -8.57 -19.56
CA SER A 216 -20.40 -9.71 -20.46
C SER A 216 -21.04 -10.99 -19.90
N THR A 217 -20.94 -11.20 -18.59
CA THR A 217 -21.53 -12.37 -17.91
C THR A 217 -23.06 -12.31 -17.95
N ASN A 218 -23.63 -11.13 -17.69
CA ASN A 218 -25.07 -10.90 -17.81
C ASN A 218 -25.58 -11.15 -19.23
N LYS A 219 -24.86 -10.63 -20.25
CA LYS A 219 -25.20 -10.88 -21.65
C LYS A 219 -25.14 -12.37 -22.00
N PHE A 220 -24.10 -13.08 -21.57
CA PHE A 220 -23.97 -14.51 -21.82
C PHE A 220 -25.11 -15.31 -21.18
N SER A 221 -25.49 -14.97 -19.95
CA SER A 221 -26.63 -15.58 -19.24
C SER A 221 -27.95 -15.39 -20.01
N ASP A 222 -28.19 -14.19 -20.54
CA ASP A 222 -29.39 -13.88 -21.32
C ASP A 222 -29.40 -14.61 -22.67
N ASP A 223 -28.27 -14.65 -23.37
CA ASP A 223 -28.11 -15.36 -24.64
C ASP A 223 -28.34 -16.87 -24.43
N LEU A 224 -27.80 -17.46 -23.37
CA LEU A 224 -28.02 -18.87 -23.00
C LEU A 224 -29.50 -19.16 -22.71
N ARG A 225 -30.18 -18.27 -21.97
CA ARG A 225 -31.61 -18.41 -21.66
C ARG A 225 -32.46 -18.35 -22.92
N ARG A 226 -32.13 -17.43 -23.84
CA ARG A 226 -32.82 -17.30 -25.14
C ARG A 226 -32.60 -18.53 -26.01
N ALA A 227 -31.35 -18.99 -26.16
CA ALA A 227 -31.04 -20.18 -26.94
C ALA A 227 -31.76 -21.44 -26.41
N THR A 228 -31.83 -21.57 -25.08
CA THR A 228 -32.57 -22.66 -24.42
C THR A 228 -34.07 -22.59 -24.74
N TYR A 229 -34.67 -21.40 -24.67
CA TYR A 229 -36.07 -21.21 -25.01
C TYR A 229 -36.36 -21.53 -26.48
N ASP A 230 -35.51 -21.03 -27.39
CA ASP A 230 -35.66 -21.27 -28.83
C ASP A 230 -35.53 -22.76 -29.17
N ALA A 231 -34.59 -23.47 -28.54
CA ALA A 231 -34.46 -24.93 -28.70
C ALA A 231 -35.68 -25.70 -28.20
N LYS A 232 -36.21 -25.33 -27.02
CA LYS A 232 -37.44 -25.93 -26.48
C LYS A 232 -38.65 -25.67 -27.37
N LYS A 233 -38.75 -24.46 -27.92
CA LYS A 233 -39.80 -24.09 -28.86
C LYS A 233 -39.71 -24.92 -30.14
N ALA A 234 -38.53 -25.02 -30.75
CA ALA A 234 -38.32 -25.83 -31.94
C ALA A 234 -38.66 -27.31 -31.71
N LEU A 235 -38.31 -27.85 -30.53
CA LEU A 235 -38.70 -29.20 -30.15
C LEU A 235 -40.23 -29.35 -30.04
N ALA A 236 -40.92 -28.42 -29.38
CA ALA A 236 -42.38 -28.43 -29.28
C ALA A 236 -43.06 -28.34 -30.65
N ASP A 237 -42.56 -27.47 -31.53
CA ASP A 237 -43.06 -27.33 -32.91
C ASP A 237 -42.88 -28.65 -33.69
N SER A 238 -41.73 -29.34 -33.55
CA SER A 238 -41.51 -30.64 -34.19
C SER A 238 -42.45 -31.75 -33.67
N TYR A 239 -42.74 -31.78 -32.37
CA TYR A 239 -43.73 -32.71 -31.81
C TYR A 239 -45.14 -32.39 -32.29
N LEU A 240 -45.47 -31.11 -32.43
CA LEU A 240 -46.77 -30.68 -32.96
C LEU A 240 -46.95 -31.17 -34.39
N ASP A 241 -45.93 -31.05 -35.25
CA ASP A 241 -45.96 -31.56 -36.63
C ASP A 241 -46.20 -33.08 -36.69
N VAL A 242 -45.53 -33.86 -35.82
CA VAL A 242 -45.75 -35.31 -35.70
C VAL A 242 -47.20 -35.61 -35.30
N LEU A 243 -47.74 -34.89 -34.32
CA LEU A 243 -49.13 -35.08 -33.87
C LEU A 243 -50.15 -34.73 -34.95
N VAL A 244 -49.90 -33.69 -35.73
CA VAL A 244 -50.75 -33.31 -36.88
C VAL A 244 -50.72 -34.42 -37.93
N SER A 245 -49.53 -34.91 -38.31
CA SER A 245 -49.39 -36.02 -39.28
C SER A 245 -50.06 -37.31 -38.78
N LEU A 246 -49.93 -37.61 -37.49
CA LEU A 246 -50.56 -38.77 -36.86
C LEU A 246 -52.08 -38.69 -36.94
N LYS A 247 -52.65 -37.51 -36.67
CA LYS A 247 -54.09 -37.26 -36.75
C LYS A 247 -54.61 -37.47 -38.17
N GLU A 248 -53.93 -36.91 -39.17
CA GLU A 248 -54.33 -37.08 -40.58
C GLU A 248 -54.33 -38.56 -40.99
N LYS A 249 -53.26 -39.29 -40.67
CA LYS A 249 -53.18 -40.74 -40.93
C LYS A 249 -54.27 -41.53 -40.22
N TRP A 250 -54.62 -41.16 -38.99
CA TRP A 250 -55.69 -41.80 -38.23
C TRP A 250 -57.05 -41.61 -38.91
N GLU A 251 -57.37 -40.40 -39.38
CA GLU A 251 -58.61 -40.15 -40.11
C GLU A 251 -58.66 -40.92 -41.44
N THR A 252 -57.56 -40.99 -42.20
CA THR A 252 -57.50 -41.82 -43.42
C THR A 252 -57.72 -43.30 -43.10
N LYS A 253 -57.11 -43.80 -42.03
CA LYS A 253 -57.28 -45.20 -41.61
C LYS A 253 -58.73 -45.49 -41.25
N LYS A 254 -59.38 -44.59 -40.51
CA LYS A 254 -60.80 -44.71 -40.15
C LYS A 254 -61.69 -44.82 -41.39
N ALA A 255 -61.50 -43.93 -42.36
CA ALA A 255 -62.25 -43.97 -43.60
C ALA A 255 -61.96 -45.24 -44.43
N THR A 256 -60.72 -45.74 -44.40
CA THR A 256 -60.33 -47.00 -45.06
C THR A 256 -61.04 -48.19 -44.42
N THR A 257 -61.08 -48.25 -43.08
CA THR A 257 -61.78 -49.32 -42.35
C THR A 257 -63.28 -49.28 -42.58
N ASP A 258 -63.88 -48.09 -42.71
CA ASP A 258 -65.30 -47.92 -43.03
C ASP A 258 -65.59 -48.43 -44.46
N CYS A 259 -64.78 -48.06 -45.46
CA CYS A 259 -64.88 -48.55 -46.84
C CYS A 259 -64.69 -50.07 -46.93
N GLU A 260 -63.71 -50.63 -46.20
CA GLU A 260 -63.48 -52.08 -46.13
C GLU A 260 -64.68 -52.83 -45.52
N ALA A 261 -65.31 -52.26 -44.49
CA ALA A 261 -66.53 -52.80 -43.90
C ALA A 261 -67.68 -52.82 -44.91
N CYS A 262 -67.91 -51.72 -45.64
CA CYS A 262 -68.91 -51.64 -46.70
C CYS A 262 -68.64 -52.64 -47.83
N LEU A 263 -67.38 -52.79 -48.27
CA LEU A 263 -67.01 -53.77 -49.29
C LEU A 263 -67.31 -55.20 -48.83
N ARG A 264 -66.93 -55.57 -47.60
CA ARG A 264 -67.24 -56.91 -47.04
C ARG A 264 -68.74 -57.16 -46.96
N GLU A 265 -69.54 -56.17 -46.61
CA GLU A 265 -71.00 -56.26 -46.61
C GLU A 265 -71.56 -56.50 -48.03
N VAL A 266 -71.10 -55.73 -49.03
CA VAL A 266 -71.51 -55.90 -50.43
C VAL A 266 -71.15 -57.29 -50.94
N MET A 267 -69.96 -57.80 -50.63
CA MET A 267 -69.54 -59.16 -51.00
C MET A 267 -70.44 -60.23 -50.37
N ALA A 268 -70.75 -60.13 -49.07
CA ALA A 268 -71.66 -61.04 -48.39
C ALA A 268 -73.08 -61.01 -48.99
N ASN A 269 -73.59 -59.80 -49.31
CA ASN A 269 -74.88 -59.62 -49.98
C ASN A 269 -74.90 -60.23 -51.39
N ILE A 270 -73.81 -60.08 -52.15
CA ILE A 270 -73.64 -60.73 -53.46
C ILE A 270 -73.71 -62.25 -53.33
N ASP A 271 -73.00 -62.83 -52.36
CA ASP A 271 -72.97 -64.28 -52.16
C ASP A 271 -74.33 -64.83 -51.73
N LEU A 272 -75.04 -64.12 -50.84
CA LEU A 272 -76.42 -64.44 -50.47
C LEU A 272 -77.38 -64.36 -51.68
N LEU A 273 -77.28 -63.32 -52.51
CA LEU A 273 -78.12 -63.20 -53.70
C LEU A 273 -77.85 -64.30 -54.72
N LYS A 274 -76.59 -64.71 -54.92
CA LYS A 274 -76.25 -65.87 -55.75
C LYS A 274 -76.93 -67.13 -55.23
N GLU A 275 -76.93 -67.35 -53.92
CA GLU A 275 -77.61 -68.49 -53.29
C GLU A 275 -79.13 -68.45 -53.52
N ILE A 276 -79.76 -67.29 -53.34
CA ILE A 276 -81.20 -67.12 -53.59
C ILE A 276 -81.55 -67.36 -55.07
N MET A 277 -80.76 -66.85 -56.01
CA MET A 277 -80.99 -67.02 -57.45
C MET A 277 -80.91 -68.49 -57.89
N ASN A 278 -80.07 -69.30 -57.24
CA ASN A 278 -80.02 -70.75 -57.47
C ASN A 278 -81.35 -71.46 -57.10
N ASN A 279 -82.20 -70.84 -56.28
CA ASN A 279 -83.51 -71.34 -55.88
C ASN A 279 -84.68 -70.78 -56.72
N ASN A 280 -84.43 -70.39 -57.99
CA ASN A 280 -85.42 -69.94 -59.00
C ASN A 280 -86.05 -68.53 -58.80
N LEU A 281 -85.37 -67.59 -58.15
CA LEU A 281 -85.79 -66.18 -58.10
C LEU A 281 -85.08 -65.32 -59.17
N LEU A 282 -85.79 -64.34 -59.73
CA LEU A 282 -85.24 -63.33 -60.66
C LEU A 282 -84.74 -62.10 -59.89
N ALA A 283 -83.43 -62.05 -59.61
CA ALA A 283 -82.77 -60.90 -58.95
C ALA A 283 -81.51 -60.41 -59.68
N SER A 284 -81.39 -60.71 -60.99
CA SER A 284 -80.19 -60.43 -61.79
C SER A 284 -79.80 -58.95 -61.84
N ASP A 285 -80.78 -58.04 -61.86
CA ASP A 285 -80.54 -56.59 -61.90
C ASP A 285 -79.91 -56.07 -60.60
N ASP A 286 -80.38 -56.57 -59.45
CA ASP A 286 -79.83 -56.23 -58.14
C ASP A 286 -78.41 -56.80 -57.98
N LEU A 287 -78.17 -58.02 -58.47
CA LEU A 287 -76.84 -58.62 -58.49
C LEU A 287 -75.86 -57.78 -59.32
N LEU A 288 -76.27 -57.33 -60.51
CA LEU A 288 -75.44 -56.47 -61.37
C LEU A 288 -75.14 -55.14 -60.68
N ARG A 289 -76.14 -54.51 -60.05
CA ARG A 289 -75.96 -53.27 -59.29
C ARG A 289 -74.96 -53.45 -58.13
N LEU A 290 -75.01 -54.56 -57.40
CA LEU A 290 -74.05 -54.83 -56.32
C LEU A 290 -72.65 -55.14 -56.85
N ARG A 291 -72.52 -55.83 -57.99
CA ARG A 291 -71.22 -56.04 -58.65
C ARG A 291 -70.55 -54.73 -59.05
N THR A 292 -71.32 -53.74 -59.52
CA THR A 292 -70.78 -52.40 -59.78
C THR A 292 -70.27 -51.74 -58.50
N LYS A 293 -71.02 -51.83 -57.40
CA LYS A 293 -70.61 -51.29 -56.09
C LYS A 293 -69.37 -51.99 -55.51
N GLU A 294 -69.23 -53.30 -55.70
CA GLU A 294 -68.04 -54.05 -55.30
C GLU A 294 -66.78 -53.49 -55.99
N VAL A 295 -66.86 -53.23 -57.29
CA VAL A 295 -65.75 -52.62 -58.05
C VAL A 295 -65.47 -51.18 -57.61
N GLU A 296 -66.52 -50.40 -57.34
CA GLU A 296 -66.42 -49.02 -56.83
C GLU A 296 -65.70 -48.98 -55.47
N PHE A 297 -66.21 -49.71 -54.47
CA PHE A 297 -65.58 -49.78 -53.14
C PHE A 297 -64.19 -50.41 -53.18
N GLY A 298 -63.96 -51.41 -54.03
CA GLY A 298 -62.62 -51.99 -54.21
C GLY A 298 -61.61 -50.97 -54.76
N SER A 299 -62.05 -50.11 -55.69
CA SER A 299 -61.20 -49.04 -56.25
C SER A 299 -60.95 -47.92 -55.24
N GLU A 300 -61.97 -47.52 -54.49
CA GLU A 300 -61.85 -46.53 -53.41
C GLU A 300 -60.89 -47.01 -52.31
N LEU A 301 -61.03 -48.26 -51.86
CA LEU A 301 -60.14 -48.85 -50.87
C LEU A 301 -58.68 -48.89 -51.35
N TYR A 302 -58.45 -49.22 -52.62
CA TYR A 302 -57.09 -49.23 -53.20
C TYR A 302 -56.45 -47.83 -53.16
N VAL A 303 -57.21 -46.77 -53.47
CA VAL A 303 -56.74 -45.38 -53.40
C VAL A 303 -56.46 -44.95 -51.97
N MET A 304 -57.26 -45.43 -51.02
CA MET A 304 -57.14 -45.07 -49.59
C MET A 304 -56.10 -45.89 -48.83
N ALA A 305 -55.44 -46.86 -49.47
CA ALA A 305 -54.49 -47.75 -48.85
C ALA A 305 -53.40 -46.98 -48.08
N VAL A 306 -53.48 -47.02 -46.74
CA VAL A 306 -52.58 -46.29 -45.85
C VAL A 306 -51.28 -47.08 -45.68
N SER A 307 -50.15 -46.38 -45.81
CA SER A 307 -48.82 -46.94 -45.49
C SER A 307 -48.73 -47.34 -44.00
N ASP A 308 -47.93 -48.36 -43.70
CA ASP A 308 -47.79 -48.96 -42.36
C ASP A 308 -47.58 -47.91 -41.23
N PHE A 309 -48.48 -47.94 -40.23
CA PHE A 309 -48.59 -47.00 -39.09
C PHE A 309 -47.69 -47.38 -37.90
N SER A 310 -46.65 -48.18 -38.12
CA SER A 310 -45.74 -48.56 -37.04
C SER A 310 -45.04 -47.34 -36.43
N VAL A 311 -45.08 -47.23 -35.09
CA VAL A 311 -44.49 -46.11 -34.33
C VAL A 311 -43.01 -45.87 -34.67
N GLY A 312 -42.27 -46.95 -35.00
CA GLY A 312 -40.86 -46.86 -35.40
C GLY A 312 -40.60 -46.20 -36.77
N LYS A 313 -41.65 -45.89 -37.55
CA LYS A 313 -41.56 -45.16 -38.82
C LYS A 313 -41.99 -43.69 -38.67
N LEU A 314 -42.32 -43.24 -37.46
CA LEU A 314 -42.57 -41.82 -37.20
C LEU A 314 -41.22 -41.10 -37.10
N ASP A 315 -41.11 -39.96 -37.76
CA ASP A 315 -39.95 -39.07 -37.69
C ASP A 315 -39.95 -38.34 -36.34
N LEU A 316 -39.72 -39.08 -35.27
CA LEU A 316 -39.64 -38.52 -33.92
C LEU A 316 -38.37 -37.68 -33.80
N PRO A 317 -38.46 -36.47 -33.22
CA PRO A 317 -37.28 -35.66 -32.97
C PRO A 317 -36.32 -36.43 -32.04
N GLN A 318 -35.06 -36.58 -32.45
CA GLN A 318 -34.02 -37.17 -31.61
C GLN A 318 -33.73 -36.25 -30.44
N ILE A 319 -34.21 -36.63 -29.27
CA ILE A 319 -33.74 -36.07 -28.00
C ILE A 319 -32.45 -36.80 -27.63
N SER A 320 -31.30 -36.14 -27.76
CA SER A 320 -30.05 -36.67 -27.21
C SER A 320 -30.16 -36.64 -25.68
N GLU A 321 -29.92 -37.78 -25.03
CA GLU A 321 -29.90 -37.92 -23.57
C GLU A 321 -28.71 -37.20 -22.91
N ASP A 322 -27.79 -36.61 -23.68
CA ASP A 322 -26.64 -35.84 -23.17
C ASP A 322 -27.02 -34.48 -22.51
N LEU A 323 -28.31 -34.25 -22.25
CA LEU A 323 -28.71 -33.10 -21.43
C LEU A 323 -28.35 -33.39 -19.97
N PRO A 324 -27.49 -32.58 -19.32
CA PRO A 324 -27.14 -32.82 -17.92
C PRO A 324 -28.40 -32.82 -17.05
N GLU A 325 -28.57 -33.82 -16.17
CA GLU A 325 -29.68 -33.94 -15.20
C GLU A 325 -29.98 -32.64 -14.43
N ASP A 326 -28.96 -31.79 -14.25
CA ASP A 326 -29.05 -30.49 -13.58
C ASP A 326 -29.86 -29.44 -14.36
N PHE A 327 -30.22 -29.68 -15.63
CA PHE A 327 -31.02 -28.75 -16.44
C PHE A 327 -32.48 -28.62 -15.97
N PHE A 328 -32.99 -29.66 -15.29
CA PHE A 328 -34.32 -29.66 -14.67
C PHE A 328 -34.25 -29.48 -13.15
N ALA A 329 -33.11 -29.78 -12.54
CA ALA A 329 -32.88 -29.50 -11.15
C ALA A 329 -32.52 -28.02 -10.97
N LYS A 330 -33.52 -27.22 -10.57
CA LYS A 330 -33.34 -25.92 -9.92
C LYS A 330 -33.15 -24.74 -10.89
N VAL A 331 -34.27 -24.31 -11.47
CA VAL A 331 -34.54 -22.86 -11.50
C VAL A 331 -34.78 -22.48 -10.04
N PRO A 332 -33.89 -21.74 -9.35
CA PRO A 332 -34.33 -21.04 -8.17
C PRO A 332 -35.40 -20.08 -8.70
N PHE A 333 -36.67 -20.32 -8.36
CA PHE A 333 -37.62 -19.22 -8.34
C PHE A 333 -36.94 -18.16 -7.50
N ALA A 334 -36.38 -17.13 -8.16
CA ALA A 334 -36.12 -15.87 -7.51
C ALA A 334 -37.49 -15.51 -6.95
N VAL A 335 -37.65 -15.75 -5.64
CA VAL A 335 -38.67 -15.09 -4.86
C VAL A 335 -38.44 -13.64 -5.20
N ASP A 336 -39.39 -13.06 -5.94
CA ASP A 336 -39.48 -11.62 -6.09
C ASP A 336 -39.34 -11.06 -4.68
N ASP A 337 -38.15 -10.54 -4.39
CA ASP A 337 -37.94 -9.76 -3.20
C ASP A 337 -38.71 -8.47 -3.48
N VAL A 338 -40.00 -8.53 -3.13
CA VAL A 338 -40.88 -7.40 -2.91
C VAL A 338 -40.28 -6.62 -1.74
N THR A 339 -39.09 -6.07 -1.94
CA THR A 339 -38.57 -4.98 -1.15
C THR A 339 -39.39 -3.76 -1.51
N LYS A 340 -40.47 -3.59 -0.75
CA LYS A 340 -40.80 -2.32 -0.11
C LYS A 340 -40.75 -1.14 -1.07
N CYS A 341 -41.90 -0.84 -1.67
CA CYS A 341 -42.31 0.53 -1.89
C CYS A 341 -42.19 1.27 -0.55
N SER A 342 -41.07 1.96 -0.35
CA SER A 342 -40.85 2.88 0.75
C SER A 342 -41.98 3.91 0.73
N GLY A 343 -42.71 3.94 1.84
CA GLY A 343 -43.90 4.76 2.02
C GLY A 343 -43.65 6.22 1.67
N GLY A 344 -44.55 6.75 0.85
CA GLY A 344 -44.77 8.18 0.76
C GLY A 344 -45.09 8.72 2.14
N GLN A 345 -44.15 9.47 2.70
CA GLN A 345 -44.40 10.32 3.83
C GLN A 345 -45.11 11.55 3.28
N PHE A 346 -46.45 11.59 3.43
CA PHE A 346 -47.22 12.79 3.19
C PHE A 346 -46.75 13.86 4.18
N GLU A 347 -46.19 14.94 3.65
CA GLU A 347 -46.05 16.22 4.35
C GLU A 347 -47.47 16.71 4.66
N ASP A 348 -47.89 16.48 5.90
CA ASP A 348 -49.16 16.93 6.44
C ASP A 348 -49.06 18.45 6.62
N GLY A 349 -49.68 19.18 5.69
CA GLY A 349 -49.79 20.62 5.73
C GLY A 349 -50.50 21.08 7.00
N LYS A 350 -49.75 21.69 7.93
CA LYS A 350 -50.33 22.53 8.97
C LYS A 350 -50.36 23.98 8.52
N PHE A 351 -51.56 24.40 8.11
CA PHE A 351 -51.97 25.79 8.07
C PHE A 351 -51.84 26.41 9.46
N GLY A 352 -51.11 27.53 9.54
CA GLY A 352 -51.11 28.45 10.67
C GLY A 352 -51.36 29.86 10.15
N ILE A 353 -52.61 30.30 10.22
CA ILE A 353 -53.06 31.69 10.09
C ILE A 353 -53.23 32.24 11.51
N GLY A 354 -52.78 33.48 11.74
CA GLY A 354 -52.99 34.27 12.96
C GLY A 354 -51.73 34.36 13.82
N GLU A 355 -51.18 35.52 14.15
CA GLU A 355 -51.63 36.91 14.11
C GLU A 355 -50.40 37.84 14.05
#